data_AF-A0A1G1G0Z5-F1
#
_entry.id   AF-A0A1G1G0Z5-F1
#
_cell.length_a   1.000
_cell.length_b   1.000
_cell.length_c   1.000
_cell.angle_alpha   90.00
_cell.angle_beta   90.00
_cell.angle_gamma   90.00
#
_symmetry.space_group_name_H-M   'P 1'
#
loop_
_entity.id
_entity.type
_entity.pdbx_description
1 polymer ?
#
loop_
_entity_poly.entity_id
_entity_poly.type
_entity_poly.pdbx_seq_one_letter_code
_entity_poly.pdbx_strand_id
1 'polypeptide(L)'
;MNLSYFEKMRYFLFRFIERGLFLLFNQKNAIMIEEYMVSFFPSLAKEYCLTRETVTSNEIQYLKTLRIENYEAIVIVGGGATPFTAIHWASLYPIPVVVLDKSKLAKEASEKLIRKLGFKNIKIINQYGEDYNGYKNCIIIISLYADNKEMILKKILENAGGKIVIFLRSFIDEQHDSLIKKWQIIDQNANFRTLVTVIN
;
A
#
# COMPACT_ATOMS: atom_id res chain seq x y z
N MET A 1 19.90 -11.37 -3.82
CA MET A 1 20.41 -12.24 -2.73
C MET A 1 20.15 -13.69 -3.10
N ASN A 2 21.15 -14.57 -2.98
CA ASN A 2 20.94 -16.02 -3.15
C ASN A 2 20.37 -16.59 -1.83
N LEU A 3 19.08 -16.90 -1.81
CA LEU A 3 18.45 -17.58 -0.69
C LEU A 3 19.03 -18.99 -0.53
N SER A 4 19.24 -19.40 0.71
CA SER A 4 19.57 -20.78 1.04
C SER A 4 18.45 -21.73 0.59
N TYR A 5 18.77 -23.01 0.40
CA TYR A 5 17.77 -24.02 0.03
C TYR A 5 16.61 -24.08 1.03
N PHE A 6 16.90 -23.90 2.32
CA PHE A 6 15.90 -23.91 3.39
C PHE A 6 14.97 -22.69 3.33
N GLU A 7 15.51 -21.51 3.02
CA GLU A 7 14.70 -20.30 2.80
C GLU A 7 13.81 -20.43 1.56
N LYS A 8 14.33 -21.00 0.46
CA LYS A 8 13.53 -21.29 -0.74
C LYS A 8 12.37 -22.25 -0.45
N MET A 9 12.61 -23.29 0.34
CA MET A 9 11.58 -24.24 0.78
C MET A 9 10.54 -23.57 1.68
N ARG A 10 10.95 -22.71 2.63
CA ARG A 10 10.01 -21.94 3.47
C ARG A 10 9.18 -20.96 2.64
N TYR A 11 9.78 -20.28 1.67
CA TYR A 11 9.08 -19.40 0.75
C TYR A 11 8.08 -20.16 -0.14
N PHE A 12 8.46 -21.33 -0.65
CA PHE A 12 7.55 -22.17 -1.43
C PHE A 12 6.37 -22.65 -0.60
N LEU A 13 6.63 -23.16 0.61
CA LEU A 13 5.59 -23.59 1.54
C LEU A 13 4.69 -22.41 1.94
N PHE A 14 5.26 -21.23 2.16
CA PHE A 14 4.54 -19.98 2.40
C PHE A 14 3.58 -19.67 1.25
N ARG A 15 4.05 -19.66 0.01
CA ARG A 15 3.22 -19.34 -1.17
C ARG A 15 2.16 -20.41 -1.44
N PHE A 16 2.45 -21.66 -1.13
CA PHE A 16 1.51 -22.77 -1.23
C PHE A 16 0.38 -22.62 -0.20
N ILE A 17 0.73 -22.33 1.05
CA ILE A 17 -0.23 -22.06 2.13
C ILE A 17 -1.03 -20.79 1.81
N GLU A 18 -0.39 -19.69 1.42
CA GLU A 18 -1.05 -18.44 1.05
C GLU A 18 -2.08 -18.67 -0.06
N ARG A 19 -1.72 -19.35 -1.14
CA ARG A 19 -2.64 -19.65 -2.26
C ARG A 19 -3.75 -20.60 -1.85
N GLY A 20 -3.42 -21.68 -1.12
CA GLY A 20 -4.41 -22.64 -0.66
C GLY A 20 -5.42 -21.99 0.27
N LEU A 21 -4.95 -21.15 1.20
CA LEU A 21 -5.79 -20.42 2.11
C LEU A 21 -6.60 -19.34 1.37
N PHE A 22 -6.00 -18.55 0.46
CA PHE A 22 -6.72 -17.55 -0.33
C PHE A 22 -7.87 -18.15 -1.15
N LEU A 23 -7.69 -19.37 -1.66
CA LEU A 23 -8.74 -20.11 -2.38
C LEU A 23 -9.83 -20.66 -1.45
N LEU A 24 -9.51 -20.94 -0.19
CA LEU A 24 -10.44 -21.50 0.79
C LEU A 24 -11.20 -20.45 1.60
N PHE A 25 -10.78 -19.18 1.55
CA PHE A 25 -11.17 -18.20 2.53
C PHE A 25 -11.50 -16.81 1.91
N ASN A 26 -12.71 -16.29 2.17
CA ASN A 26 -13.12 -14.93 1.81
C ASN A 26 -12.19 -13.85 2.43
N GLN A 27 -12.16 -12.63 1.86
CA GLN A 27 -11.31 -11.47 2.27
C GLN A 27 -11.08 -11.33 3.80
N LYS A 28 -12.09 -11.55 4.65
CA LYS A 28 -11.98 -11.46 6.12
C LYS A 28 -10.92 -12.40 6.71
N ASN A 29 -10.73 -13.56 6.12
CA ASN A 29 -9.82 -14.60 6.61
C ASN A 29 -8.40 -14.40 6.07
N ALA A 30 -8.23 -13.74 4.91
CA ALA A 30 -6.91 -13.36 4.40
C ALA A 30 -6.17 -12.43 5.38
N ILE A 31 -6.89 -11.50 6.03
CA ILE A 31 -6.35 -10.62 7.07
C ILE A 31 -5.87 -11.44 8.29
N MET A 32 -6.68 -12.40 8.75
CA MET A 32 -6.35 -13.26 9.88
C MET A 32 -5.08 -14.10 9.60
N ILE A 33 -4.93 -14.58 8.37
CA ILE A 33 -3.74 -15.32 7.96
C ILE A 33 -2.53 -14.39 7.93
N GLU A 34 -2.67 -13.18 7.38
CA GLU A 34 -1.60 -12.18 7.38
C GLU A 34 -1.13 -11.86 8.81
N GLU A 35 -2.06 -11.64 9.75
CA GLU A 35 -1.79 -11.45 11.17
C GLU A 35 -1.04 -12.64 11.79
N TYR A 36 -1.49 -13.86 11.50
CA TYR A 36 -0.86 -15.08 11.99
C TYR A 36 0.57 -15.23 11.44
N MET A 37 0.75 -14.96 10.15
CA MET A 37 2.06 -15.08 9.50
C MET A 37 3.06 -14.04 10.01
N VAL A 38 2.63 -12.80 10.23
CA VAL A 38 3.50 -11.74 10.77
C VAL A 38 3.87 -12.01 12.23
N SER A 39 2.95 -12.56 13.02
CA SER A 39 3.22 -12.85 14.44
C SER A 39 4.19 -14.02 14.63
N PHE A 40 4.06 -15.09 13.84
CA PHE A 40 4.90 -16.29 13.96
C PHE A 40 6.19 -16.23 13.12
N PHE A 41 6.19 -15.53 11.98
CA PHE A 41 7.33 -15.54 11.05
C PHE A 41 7.72 -14.14 10.55
N PRO A 42 8.28 -13.28 11.41
CA PRO A 42 8.69 -11.92 11.03
C PRO A 42 9.69 -11.88 9.87
N SER A 43 10.56 -12.89 9.74
CA SER A 43 11.51 -13.01 8.64
C SER A 43 10.83 -13.34 7.30
N LEU A 44 9.73 -14.09 7.30
CA LEU A 44 8.94 -14.36 6.09
C LEU A 44 8.12 -13.14 5.67
N ALA A 45 7.65 -12.34 6.64
CA ALA A 45 7.06 -11.04 6.33
C ALA A 45 8.05 -10.16 5.55
N LYS A 46 9.35 -10.21 5.88
CA LYS A 46 10.42 -9.50 5.15
C LYS A 46 10.57 -10.00 3.70
N GLU A 47 10.50 -11.31 3.45
CA GLU A 47 10.56 -11.84 2.07
C GLU A 47 9.31 -11.50 1.27
N TYR A 48 8.13 -11.52 1.89
CA TYR A 48 6.89 -11.05 1.28
C TYR A 48 7.00 -9.57 0.88
N CYS A 49 7.68 -8.73 1.68
CA CYS A 49 7.98 -7.34 1.33
C CYS A 49 8.70 -7.23 -0.02
N LEU A 50 9.67 -8.12 -0.28
CA LEU A 50 10.53 -8.05 -1.48
C LEU A 50 9.72 -8.18 -2.77
N THR A 51 8.60 -8.92 -2.75
CA THR A 51 7.73 -9.03 -3.92
C THR A 51 7.00 -7.73 -4.26
N ARG A 52 6.85 -6.82 -3.29
CA ARG A 52 6.23 -5.49 -3.46
C ARG A 52 7.26 -4.35 -3.53
N GLU A 53 8.54 -4.68 -3.39
CA GLU A 53 9.65 -3.73 -3.48
C GLU A 53 9.73 -3.12 -4.88
N THR A 54 9.53 -3.92 -5.94
CA THR A 54 9.57 -3.42 -7.32
C THR A 54 8.52 -2.34 -7.59
N VAL A 55 7.25 -2.59 -7.20
CA VAL A 55 6.16 -1.62 -7.39
C VAL A 55 6.46 -0.31 -6.66
N THR A 56 6.83 -0.42 -5.38
CA THR A 56 7.13 0.75 -4.55
C THR A 56 8.36 1.49 -5.06
N SER A 57 9.38 0.78 -5.55
CA SER A 57 10.57 1.37 -6.17
C SER A 57 10.23 2.14 -7.43
N ASN A 58 9.33 1.62 -8.27
CA ASN A 58 8.87 2.29 -9.49
C ASN A 58 8.09 3.57 -9.15
N GLU A 59 7.21 3.55 -8.14
CA GLU A 59 6.50 4.73 -7.64
C GLU A 59 7.49 5.82 -7.17
N ILE A 60 8.49 5.42 -6.39
CA ILE A 60 9.55 6.31 -5.87
C ILE A 60 10.40 6.88 -6.99
N GLN A 61 10.80 6.04 -7.96
CA GLN A 61 11.56 6.48 -9.13
C GLN A 61 10.76 7.51 -9.93
N TYR A 62 9.47 7.26 -10.14
CA TYR A 62 8.59 8.22 -10.81
C TYR A 62 8.54 9.56 -10.06
N LEU A 63 8.36 9.56 -8.73
CA LEU A 63 8.38 10.81 -7.95
C LEU A 63 9.66 11.62 -8.12
N LYS A 64 10.82 10.95 -8.16
CA LYS A 64 12.10 11.62 -8.39
C LYS A 64 12.14 12.35 -9.74
N THR A 65 11.45 11.85 -10.76
CA THR A 65 11.39 12.52 -12.07
C THR A 65 10.58 13.82 -12.05
N LEU A 66 9.60 13.94 -11.15
CA LEU A 66 8.73 15.10 -11.10
C LEU A 66 9.41 16.35 -10.51
N ARG A 67 10.58 16.19 -9.85
CA ARG A 67 11.30 17.27 -9.12
C ARG A 67 10.38 18.08 -8.19
N ILE A 68 9.43 17.40 -7.57
CA ILE A 68 8.46 18.07 -6.68
C ILE A 68 9.03 18.04 -5.27
N GLU A 69 9.13 19.22 -4.69
CA GLU A 69 9.54 19.43 -3.31
C GLU A 69 8.31 19.78 -2.44
N ASN A 70 8.45 19.61 -1.12
CA ASN A 70 7.49 20.07 -0.11
C ASN A 70 6.17 19.30 0.03
N TYR A 71 6.21 17.95 -0.03
CA TYR A 71 5.07 17.16 0.44
C TYR A 71 4.98 17.16 1.96
N GLU A 72 3.77 17.39 2.48
CA GLU A 72 3.45 17.38 3.90
C GLU A 72 3.33 15.96 4.45
N ALA A 73 2.83 15.02 3.63
CA ALA A 73 2.64 13.62 4.03
C ALA A 73 2.55 12.66 2.83
N ILE A 74 2.71 11.38 3.14
CA ILE A 74 2.30 10.26 2.28
C ILE A 74 1.03 9.64 2.91
N VAL A 75 -0.04 9.52 2.14
CA VAL A 75 -1.30 8.91 2.58
C VAL A 75 -1.50 7.59 1.85
N ILE A 76 -1.65 6.50 2.58
CA ILE A 76 -1.85 5.16 2.01
C ILE A 76 -3.26 4.69 2.36
N VAL A 77 -4.06 4.37 1.35
CA VAL A 77 -5.42 3.87 1.52
C VAL A 77 -5.45 2.35 1.38
N GLY A 78 -5.84 1.66 2.46
CA GLY A 78 -5.80 0.21 2.59
C GLY A 78 -4.41 -0.28 2.99
N GLY A 79 -4.10 -0.19 4.28
CA GLY A 79 -2.81 -0.61 4.84
C GLY A 79 -2.68 -2.10 5.09
N GLY A 80 -3.79 -2.77 5.40
CA GLY A 80 -3.80 -4.16 5.86
C GLY A 80 -3.23 -4.33 7.27
N ALA A 81 -3.09 -5.58 7.71
CA ALA A 81 -2.43 -5.90 8.99
C ALA A 81 -0.90 -5.75 8.92
N THR A 82 -0.36 -5.75 7.70
CA THR A 82 1.06 -5.59 7.42
C THR A 82 1.27 -4.43 6.44
N PRO A 83 1.52 -3.21 6.93
CA PRO A 83 1.51 -2.01 6.10
C PRO A 83 2.85 -1.84 5.40
N PHE A 84 3.21 -2.79 4.53
CA PHE A 84 4.51 -2.88 3.87
C PHE A 84 4.85 -1.64 3.06
N THR A 85 3.88 -1.13 2.29
CA THR A 85 4.04 0.12 1.55
C THR A 85 4.44 1.24 2.51
N ALA A 86 3.76 1.37 3.65
CA ALA A 86 4.04 2.42 4.63
C ALA A 86 5.44 2.30 5.22
N ILE A 87 5.84 1.09 5.59
CA ILE A 87 7.18 0.78 6.11
C ILE A 87 8.26 1.15 5.09
N HIS A 88 8.07 0.73 3.84
CA HIS A 88 9.03 0.98 2.77
C HIS A 88 9.17 2.48 2.50
N TRP A 89 8.05 3.20 2.34
CA TRP A 89 8.06 4.65 2.15
C TRP A 89 8.69 5.40 3.32
N ALA A 90 8.33 5.05 4.56
CA ALA A 90 8.87 5.67 5.76
C ALA A 90 10.38 5.43 5.95
N SER A 91 10.91 4.31 5.45
CA SER A 91 12.35 4.02 5.50
C SER A 91 13.17 4.84 4.50
N LEU A 92 12.54 5.36 3.44
CA LEU A 92 13.20 6.07 2.36
C LEU A 92 12.96 7.58 2.40
N TYR A 93 11.83 8.01 2.97
CA TYR A 93 11.45 9.41 3.06
C TYR A 93 11.22 9.83 4.51
N PRO A 94 11.82 10.96 4.96
CA PRO A 94 11.67 11.45 6.32
C PRO A 94 10.33 12.15 6.58
N ILE A 95 9.39 12.13 5.62
CA ILE A 95 8.08 12.75 5.77
C ILE A 95 7.09 11.84 6.50
N PRO A 96 6.05 12.41 7.15
CA PRO A 96 5.00 11.62 7.78
C PRO A 96 4.29 10.68 6.80
N VAL A 97 4.03 9.45 7.23
CA VAL A 97 3.21 8.47 6.52
C VAL A 97 1.94 8.23 7.31
N VAL A 98 0.79 8.46 6.68
CA VAL A 98 -0.53 8.20 7.22
C VAL A 98 -1.11 6.99 6.50
N VAL A 99 -1.53 5.98 7.25
CA VAL A 99 -2.16 4.78 6.70
C VAL A 99 -3.61 4.75 7.14
N LEU A 100 -4.51 4.64 6.17
CA LEU A 100 -5.95 4.53 6.39
C LEU A 100 -6.36 3.08 6.20
N ASP A 101 -7.01 2.50 7.19
CA ASP A 101 -7.62 1.17 7.06
C ASP A 101 -8.97 1.09 7.78
N LYS A 102 -9.99 0.60 7.08
CA LYS A 102 -11.34 0.46 7.65
C LYS A 102 -11.43 -0.63 8.73
N SER A 103 -10.52 -1.62 8.70
CA SER A 103 -10.53 -2.72 9.66
C SER A 103 -9.79 -2.32 10.95
N LYS A 104 -10.54 -2.31 12.06
CA LYS A 104 -9.97 -2.07 13.39
C LYS A 104 -8.87 -3.08 13.74
N LEU A 105 -9.06 -4.35 13.37
CA LEU A 105 -8.08 -5.42 13.62
C LEU A 105 -6.79 -5.18 12.83
N ALA A 106 -6.92 -4.86 11.54
CA ALA A 106 -5.77 -4.54 10.69
C ALA A 106 -4.98 -3.33 11.23
N LYS A 107 -5.70 -2.31 11.73
CA LYS A 107 -5.10 -1.14 12.37
C LYS A 107 -4.31 -1.50 13.63
N GLU A 108 -4.88 -2.31 14.53
CA GLU A 108 -4.21 -2.75 15.76
C GLU A 108 -2.96 -3.62 15.48
N ALA A 109 -3.07 -4.56 14.52
CA ALA A 109 -1.96 -5.41 14.09
C ALA A 109 -0.84 -4.57 13.46
N SER A 110 -1.19 -3.66 12.55
CA SER A 110 -0.28 -2.70 11.94
C SER A 110 0.46 -1.86 12.99
N GLU A 111 -0.26 -1.26 13.94
CA GLU A 111 0.35 -0.43 15.00
C GLU A 111 1.34 -1.24 15.87
N LYS A 112 1.02 -2.51 16.17
CA LYS A 112 1.92 -3.40 16.90
C LYS A 112 3.19 -3.65 16.09
N LEU A 113 3.08 -3.93 14.80
CA LEU A 113 4.23 -4.16 13.93
C LEU A 113 5.09 -2.91 13.76
N ILE A 114 4.47 -1.75 13.47
CA ILE A 114 5.17 -0.47 13.32
C ILE A 114 5.96 -0.12 14.59
N ARG A 115 5.36 -0.27 15.78
CA ARG A 115 6.06 -0.07 17.05
C ARG A 115 7.22 -1.03 17.24
N LYS A 116 7.04 -2.31 16.93
CA LYS A 116 8.09 -3.33 17.02
C LYS A 116 9.28 -3.04 16.10
N LEU A 117 9.02 -2.45 14.93
CA LEU A 117 10.04 -2.06 13.97
C LEU A 117 10.67 -0.69 14.26
N GLY A 118 10.16 0.07 15.24
CA GLY A 118 10.74 1.34 15.67
C GLY A 118 10.42 2.55 14.80
N PHE A 119 9.46 2.44 13.88
CA PHE A 119 9.05 3.58 13.04
C PHE A 119 8.22 4.59 13.86
N LYS A 120 8.63 5.86 13.84
CA LYS A 120 7.96 6.95 14.55
C LYS A 120 7.17 7.89 13.63
N ASN A 121 7.46 7.88 12.33
CA ASN A 121 6.82 8.72 11.32
C ASN A 121 5.62 8.06 10.64
N ILE A 122 5.19 6.86 11.07
CA ILE A 122 4.02 6.17 10.54
C ILE A 122 2.87 6.28 11.53
N LYS A 123 1.73 6.80 11.07
CA LYS A 123 0.47 6.86 11.81
C LYS A 123 -0.57 5.97 11.12
N ILE A 124 -1.19 5.07 11.88
CA ILE A 124 -2.31 4.26 11.38
C ILE A 124 -3.63 4.85 11.90
N ILE A 125 -4.59 5.06 11.02
CA ILE A 125 -5.91 5.60 11.32
C ILE A 125 -6.96 4.57 10.92
N ASN A 126 -7.84 4.23 11.85
CA ASN A 126 -8.98 3.37 11.54
C ASN A 126 -10.08 4.22 10.90
N GLN A 127 -10.09 4.29 9.58
CA GLN A 127 -11.00 5.14 8.81
C GLN A 127 -11.09 4.65 7.37
N TYR A 128 -12.23 4.93 6.71
CA TYR A 128 -12.41 4.75 5.27
C TYR A 128 -11.62 5.81 4.48
N GLY A 129 -11.19 5.48 3.26
CA GLY A 129 -10.42 6.41 2.43
C GLY A 129 -11.25 7.62 1.97
N GLU A 130 -12.53 7.37 1.69
CA GLU A 130 -13.53 8.35 1.28
C GLU A 130 -13.98 9.31 2.40
N ASP A 131 -13.63 9.02 3.66
CA ASP A 131 -13.97 9.89 4.80
C ASP A 131 -12.81 10.82 5.21
N TYR A 132 -11.61 10.61 4.64
CA TYR A 132 -10.42 11.37 5.03
C TYR A 132 -10.38 12.74 4.35
N ASN A 133 -10.03 13.78 5.12
CA ASN A 133 -9.99 15.17 4.64
C ASN A 133 -8.57 15.78 4.67
N GLY A 134 -7.55 15.02 5.09
CA GLY A 134 -6.18 15.51 5.21
C GLY A 134 -5.37 15.46 3.91
N TYR A 135 -6.02 15.60 2.75
CA TYR A 135 -5.40 15.51 1.44
C TYR A 135 -4.84 16.88 1.02
N LYS A 136 -3.74 17.31 1.63
CA LYS A 136 -3.06 18.56 1.28
C LYS A 136 -1.57 18.32 1.01
N ASN A 137 -1.07 18.83 -0.12
CA ASN A 137 0.33 18.73 -0.54
C ASN A 137 0.89 17.32 -0.27
N CYS A 138 0.23 16.28 -0.74
CA CYS A 138 0.53 14.91 -0.32
C CYS A 138 0.72 13.95 -1.49
N ILE A 139 1.42 12.85 -1.21
CA ILE A 139 1.48 11.68 -2.09
C ILE A 139 0.41 10.73 -1.59
N ILE A 140 -0.49 10.30 -2.47
CA ILE A 140 -1.57 9.36 -2.12
C ILE A 140 -1.30 8.04 -2.83
N ILE A 141 -1.39 6.94 -2.10
CA ILE A 141 -1.22 5.59 -2.63
C ILE A 141 -2.48 4.80 -2.30
N ILE A 142 -3.26 4.48 -3.31
CA ILE A 142 -4.46 3.66 -3.17
C ILE A 142 -4.06 2.21 -3.45
N SER A 143 -4.22 1.36 -2.43
CA SER A 143 -3.82 -0.04 -2.52
C SER A 143 -4.70 -0.82 -3.50
N LEU A 144 -4.16 -1.94 -3.99
CA LEU A 144 -4.83 -2.80 -4.96
C LEU A 144 -6.22 -3.28 -4.48
N TYR A 145 -6.32 -3.56 -3.18
CA TYR A 145 -7.53 -4.07 -2.54
C TYR A 145 -8.31 -2.99 -1.77
N ALA A 146 -8.03 -1.70 -2.01
CA ALA A 146 -8.88 -0.64 -1.51
C ALA A 146 -10.26 -0.75 -2.19
N ASP A 147 -11.32 -0.79 -1.39
CA ASP A 147 -12.70 -0.79 -1.88
C ASP A 147 -13.12 0.63 -2.26
N ASN A 148 -14.15 0.76 -3.10
CA ASN A 148 -14.74 2.05 -3.49
C ASN A 148 -13.72 3.07 -4.04
N LYS A 149 -12.75 2.62 -4.85
CA LYS A 149 -11.70 3.48 -5.44
C LYS A 149 -12.27 4.75 -6.09
N GLU A 150 -13.39 4.66 -6.79
CA GLU A 150 -14.05 5.82 -7.40
C GLU A 150 -14.51 6.86 -6.36
N MET A 151 -15.09 6.44 -5.24
CA MET A 151 -15.47 7.35 -4.15
C MET A 151 -14.24 7.97 -3.47
N ILE A 152 -13.19 7.17 -3.26
CA ILE A 152 -11.91 7.66 -2.73
C ILE A 152 -11.34 8.74 -3.64
N LEU A 153 -11.26 8.48 -4.95
CA LEU A 153 -10.77 9.44 -5.95
C LEU A 153 -11.63 10.70 -5.99
N LYS A 154 -12.96 10.57 -5.99
CA LYS A 154 -13.87 11.72 -5.93
C LYS A 154 -13.60 12.57 -4.69
N LYS A 155 -13.46 11.93 -3.52
CA LYS A 155 -13.17 12.64 -2.27
C LYS A 155 -11.83 13.35 -2.31
N ILE A 156 -10.80 12.72 -2.86
CA ILE A 156 -9.48 13.34 -3.05
C ILE A 156 -9.62 14.58 -3.91
N LEU A 157 -10.33 14.51 -5.04
CA LEU A 157 -10.53 15.66 -5.94
C LEU A 157 -11.32 16.79 -5.27
N GLU A 158 -12.32 16.48 -4.44
CA GLU A 158 -13.12 17.47 -3.72
C GLU A 158 -12.36 18.16 -2.57
N ASN A 159 -11.38 17.47 -1.96
CA ASN A 159 -10.67 17.95 -0.77
C ASN A 159 -9.18 18.21 -1.03
N ALA A 160 -8.76 18.15 -2.29
CA ALA A 160 -7.38 18.38 -2.69
C ALA A 160 -6.97 19.80 -2.32
N GLY A 161 -5.97 19.91 -1.44
CA GLY A 161 -5.30 21.16 -1.13
C GLY A 161 -3.90 21.19 -1.78
N GLY A 162 -3.72 22.02 -2.79
CA GLY A 162 -2.42 22.14 -3.47
C GLY A 162 -2.04 20.89 -4.25
N LYS A 163 -0.73 20.64 -4.38
CA LYS A 163 -0.22 19.64 -5.31
C LYS A 163 -0.28 18.23 -4.75
N ILE A 164 -0.96 17.33 -5.44
CA ILE A 164 -1.11 15.93 -5.04
C ILE A 164 -0.65 15.01 -6.15
N VAL A 165 0.06 13.94 -5.77
CA VAL A 165 0.39 12.82 -6.68
C VAL A 165 -0.37 11.61 -6.22
N ILE A 166 -1.12 10.98 -7.12
CA ILE A 166 -1.92 9.80 -6.80
C ILE A 166 -1.31 8.61 -7.52
N PHE A 167 -0.89 7.60 -6.76
CA PHE A 167 -0.59 6.26 -7.24
C PHE A 167 -1.80 5.36 -6.98
N LEU A 168 -2.39 4.85 -8.05
CA LEU A 168 -3.54 3.97 -8.00
C LEU A 168 -3.12 2.58 -8.46
N ARG A 169 -3.13 1.61 -7.54
CA ARG A 169 -2.88 0.20 -7.87
C ARG A 169 -4.21 -0.43 -8.23
N SER A 170 -4.25 -1.06 -9.40
CA SER A 170 -5.50 -1.49 -10.04
C SER A 170 -5.29 -2.84 -10.72
N PHE A 171 -6.34 -3.67 -10.75
CA PHE A 171 -6.38 -4.77 -11.72
C PHE A 171 -6.49 -4.19 -13.14
N ILE A 172 -6.06 -4.97 -14.14
CA ILE A 172 -5.98 -4.50 -15.54
C ILE A 172 -7.37 -4.26 -16.15
N ASP A 173 -8.36 -5.03 -15.72
CA ASP A 173 -9.75 -4.97 -16.15
C ASP A 173 -10.56 -3.82 -15.51
N GLU A 174 -10.10 -3.28 -14.38
CA GLU A 174 -10.71 -2.10 -13.77
C GLU A 174 -10.45 -0.82 -14.60
N GLN A 175 -11.51 -0.07 -14.88
CA GLN A 175 -11.47 1.23 -15.57
C GLN A 175 -11.60 2.38 -14.56
N HIS A 176 -10.76 3.42 -14.70
CA HIS A 176 -10.69 4.56 -13.76
C HIS A 176 -10.72 5.93 -14.47
N ASP A 177 -11.14 5.97 -15.73
CA ASP A 177 -11.06 7.17 -16.59
C ASP A 177 -12.24 8.14 -16.38
N SER A 178 -13.27 7.76 -15.62
CA SER A 178 -14.48 8.57 -15.40
C SER A 178 -14.17 9.88 -14.69
N LEU A 179 -13.25 9.86 -13.72
CA LEU A 179 -12.91 11.01 -12.88
C LEU A 179 -11.59 11.68 -13.29
N ILE A 180 -10.60 10.88 -13.68
CA ILE A 180 -9.25 11.35 -14.00
C ILE A 180 -8.92 10.93 -15.42
N LYS A 181 -8.85 11.91 -16.33
CA LYS A 181 -8.66 11.66 -17.78
C LYS A 181 -7.21 11.40 -18.18
N LYS A 182 -6.24 11.61 -17.27
CA LYS A 182 -4.81 11.56 -17.57
C LYS A 182 -4.08 10.66 -16.57
N TRP A 183 -4.19 9.36 -16.78
CA TRP A 183 -3.38 8.36 -16.11
C TRP A 183 -2.12 8.06 -16.92
N GLN A 184 -1.00 7.90 -16.23
CA GLN A 184 0.21 7.29 -16.79
C GLN A 184 0.41 5.92 -16.14
N ILE A 185 0.73 4.90 -16.93
CA ILE A 185 1.08 3.58 -16.39
C ILE A 185 2.57 3.61 -16.07
N ILE A 186 2.95 3.37 -14.82
CA ILE A 186 4.37 3.35 -14.39
C ILE A 186 4.87 1.95 -14.05
N ASP A 187 3.96 1.00 -13.86
CA ASP A 187 4.27 -0.39 -13.59
C ASP A 187 3.10 -1.25 -14.06
N GLN A 188 3.38 -2.41 -14.65
CA GLN A 188 2.37 -3.35 -15.10
C GLN A 188 2.93 -4.76 -15.17
N ASN A 189 2.12 -5.74 -14.79
CA ASN A 189 2.36 -7.15 -15.08
C ASN A 189 1.11 -7.81 -15.69
N ALA A 190 0.98 -9.13 -15.60
CA ALA A 190 -0.13 -9.87 -16.19
C ALA A 190 -1.49 -9.61 -15.52
N ASN A 191 -1.53 -9.17 -14.26
CA ASN A 191 -2.76 -9.09 -13.46
C ASN A 191 -3.07 -7.69 -12.95
N PHE A 192 -2.05 -6.86 -12.74
CA PHE A 192 -2.23 -5.53 -12.18
C PHE A 192 -1.33 -4.49 -12.83
N ARG A 193 -1.70 -3.22 -12.61
CA ARG A 193 -0.99 -2.02 -13.04
C ARG A 193 -0.98 -0.98 -11.93
N THR A 194 0.03 -0.12 -11.97
CA THR A 194 0.08 1.10 -11.16
C THR A 194 -0.08 2.29 -12.07
N LEU A 195 -1.19 2.99 -11.88
CA LEU A 195 -1.50 4.24 -12.55
C LEU A 195 -1.00 5.40 -11.70
N VAL A 196 -0.51 6.45 -12.33
CA VAL A 196 -0.15 7.68 -11.65
C VAL A 196 -0.76 8.90 -12.33
N THR A 197 -1.14 9.88 -11.53
CA THR A 197 -1.55 11.20 -12.00
C THR A 197 -1.08 12.28 -11.02
N VAL A 198 -1.03 13.52 -11.50
CA VAL A 198 -0.69 14.68 -10.70
C VAL A 198 -1.83 15.68 -10.82
N ILE A 199 -2.36 16.12 -9.68
CA ILE A 199 -3.38 17.17 -9.59
C ILE A 199 -2.79 18.38 -8.87
N ASN A 200 -3.22 19.57 -9.26
CA ASN A 200 -2.80 20.85 -8.67
C ASN A 200 -4.00 21.58 -8.07
#